data_AF-A0A9P7NNM2-F1
#
_entry.id   AF-A0A9P7NNM2-F1
#
_cell.length_a   1.000
_cell.length_b   1.000
_cell.length_c   1.000
_cell.angle_alpha   90.00
_cell.angle_beta   90.00
_cell.angle_gamma   90.00
#
_symmetry.space_group_name_H-M   'P 1'
#
loop_
_entity.id
_entity.type
_entity.pdbx_description
1 polymer ?
#
loop_
_entity_poly.entity_id
_entity_poly.type
_entity_poly.pdbx_seq_one_letter_code
_entity_poly.pdbx_strand_id
1 'polypeptide(L)'
;MNSTPGQALGKRNELLSDLLSMPWVDIDFILEAQQIWADKYARGRCYRHYECEGSETRYLYEKNVHARDRYLQHVRQHQEKTWKFDACACFEADYERALQFPPAVENITLNSLRGSADVHRTVRIPVDLITGPWDEEKKRRLFWLVRAGVHGMDPRTEDSWKVRFAGLDAAVITPEKPDPLVLKCLVQPMIWIGLPPDAAHNRIAMMCRRIARGGDTQDVVQILRCLVRELHSDQKFMSDYNDEDEDADYDQDDEFYDKLYNELVEEGVKYEGWDS
;
A
#
# COMPACT_ATOMS: atom_id res chain seq x y z
N MET A 1 -27.44 10.72 -28.46
CA MET A 1 -27.38 9.57 -27.53
C MET A 1 -26.79 10.08 -26.23
N ASN A 2 -27.61 10.23 -25.18
CA ASN A 2 -27.16 10.81 -23.91
C ASN A 2 -26.63 9.68 -23.03
N SER A 3 -25.32 9.70 -22.74
CA SER A 3 -24.72 8.77 -21.79
C SER A 3 -25.35 8.93 -20.40
N THR A 4 -25.63 7.81 -19.74
CA THR A 4 -26.16 7.85 -18.36
C THR A 4 -25.09 8.40 -17.40
N PRO A 5 -25.47 8.98 -16.24
CA PRO A 5 -24.53 9.58 -15.29
C PRO A 5 -23.39 8.63 -14.86
N GLY A 6 -23.68 7.34 -14.73
CA GLY A 6 -22.68 6.31 -14.43
C GLY A 6 -21.66 6.09 -15.55
N GLN A 7 -22.10 6.10 -16.81
CA GLN A 7 -21.21 5.98 -17.98
C GLN A 7 -20.29 7.21 -18.13
N ALA A 8 -20.78 8.40 -17.79
CA ALA A 8 -19.99 9.63 -17.82
C ALA A 8 -18.97 9.71 -16.66
N LEU A 9 -19.24 9.06 -15.52
CA LEU A 9 -18.28 8.96 -14.42
C LEU A 9 -17.19 7.93 -14.73
N GLY A 10 -17.54 6.75 -15.26
CA GLY A 10 -16.59 5.72 -15.68
C GLY A 10 -15.56 6.25 -16.68
N LYS A 11 -16.02 6.91 -17.75
CA LYS A 11 -15.15 7.53 -18.76
C LYS A 11 -14.18 8.58 -18.21
N ARG A 12 -14.59 9.31 -17.16
CA ARG A 12 -13.72 10.32 -16.51
C ARG A 12 -12.61 9.67 -15.68
N ASN A 13 -12.89 8.53 -15.06
CA ASN A 13 -11.91 7.82 -14.24
C ASN A 13 -10.91 7.04 -15.11
N GLU A 14 -11.35 6.51 -16.24
CA GLU A 14 -10.48 5.95 -17.28
C GLU A 14 -9.52 7.03 -17.79
N LEU A 15 -10.04 8.19 -18.18
CA LEU A 15 -9.21 9.31 -18.63
C LEU A 15 -8.17 9.74 -17.57
N LEU A 16 -8.55 9.80 -16.29
CA LEU A 16 -7.63 10.15 -15.22
C LEU A 16 -6.56 9.05 -15.02
N SER A 17 -6.94 7.78 -15.12
CA SER A 17 -5.98 6.66 -15.04
C SER A 17 -4.98 6.71 -16.21
N ASP A 18 -5.47 7.00 -17.41
CA ASP A 18 -4.64 7.12 -18.61
C ASP A 18 -3.69 8.33 -18.49
N LEU A 19 -4.19 9.47 -18.02
CA LEU A 19 -3.38 10.67 -17.76
C LEU A 19 -2.26 10.36 -16.76
N LEU A 20 -2.58 9.72 -15.64
CA LEU A 20 -1.61 9.36 -14.59
C LEU A 20 -0.58 8.33 -15.06
N SER A 21 -0.84 7.63 -16.16
CA SER A 21 0.07 6.67 -16.78
C SER A 21 0.96 7.30 -17.85
N MET A 22 0.78 8.59 -18.16
CA MET A 22 1.61 9.27 -19.16
C MET A 22 3.01 9.53 -18.63
N PRO A 23 4.07 9.34 -19.45
CA PRO A 23 5.46 9.43 -18.99
C PRO A 23 5.92 10.85 -18.63
N TRP A 24 5.17 11.88 -19.03
CA TRP A 24 5.46 13.28 -18.72
C TRP A 24 4.68 13.79 -17.48
N VAL A 25 3.77 12.97 -16.93
CA VAL A 25 3.02 13.33 -15.72
C VAL A 25 3.83 12.91 -14.51
N ASP A 26 4.47 13.88 -13.89
CA ASP A 26 5.23 13.73 -12.64
C ASP A 26 4.43 14.24 -11.43
N ILE A 27 5.03 14.13 -10.24
CA ILE A 27 4.41 14.59 -9.00
C ILE A 27 4.17 16.11 -9.00
N ASP A 28 5.07 16.90 -9.59
CA ASP A 28 4.97 18.35 -9.59
C ASP A 28 3.78 18.82 -10.44
N PHE A 29 3.58 18.19 -11.60
CA PHE A 29 2.40 18.41 -12.44
C PHE A 29 1.09 18.09 -11.69
N ILE A 30 1.06 16.97 -10.96
CA ILE A 30 -0.12 16.55 -10.19
C ILE A 30 -0.43 17.58 -9.09
N LEU A 31 0.59 18.03 -8.35
CA LEU A 31 0.44 19.00 -7.27
C LEU A 31 0.06 20.39 -7.78
N GLU A 32 0.61 20.83 -8.91
CA GLU A 32 0.22 22.08 -9.57
C GLU A 32 -1.25 22.03 -10.01
N ALA A 33 -1.70 20.93 -10.62
CA ALA A 33 -3.09 20.74 -11.00
C ALA A 33 -4.02 20.77 -9.76
N GLN A 34 -3.60 20.14 -8.65
CA GLN A 34 -4.33 20.17 -7.38
C GLN A 34 -4.41 21.59 -6.80
N GLN A 35 -3.32 22.36 -6.87
CA GLN A 35 -3.27 23.75 -6.42
C GLN A 35 -4.20 24.64 -7.26
N ILE A 36 -4.15 24.56 -8.59
CA ILE A 36 -5.02 25.32 -9.51
C ILE A 36 -6.49 25.02 -9.21
N TRP A 37 -6.82 23.74 -9.01
CA TRP A 37 -8.17 23.34 -8.64
C TRP A 37 -8.59 23.97 -7.31
N ALA A 38 -7.74 23.89 -6.29
CA ALA A 38 -8.05 24.42 -4.97
C ALA A 38 -8.19 25.95 -4.98
N ASP A 39 -7.33 26.65 -5.70
CA ASP A 39 -7.38 28.11 -5.86
C ASP A 39 -8.66 28.57 -6.59
N LYS A 40 -9.25 27.73 -7.43
CA LYS A 40 -10.49 28.05 -8.15
C LYS A 40 -11.74 27.63 -7.39
N TYR A 41 -11.73 26.45 -6.77
CA TYR A 41 -12.94 25.79 -6.27
C TYR A 41 -12.97 25.58 -4.75
N ALA A 42 -11.84 25.71 -4.07
CA ALA A 42 -11.72 25.43 -2.63
C ALA A 42 -11.27 26.65 -1.80
N ARG A 43 -11.42 27.88 -2.33
CA ARG A 43 -11.10 29.10 -1.58
C ARG A 43 -11.80 29.13 -0.22
N GLY A 44 -11.04 29.40 0.84
CA GLY A 44 -11.53 29.46 2.21
C GLY A 44 -11.74 28.09 2.89
N ARG A 45 -11.46 26.98 2.20
CA ARG A 45 -11.39 25.65 2.83
C ARG A 45 -10.02 25.43 3.43
N CYS A 46 -9.97 24.68 4.53
CA CYS A 46 -8.73 24.26 5.17
C CYS A 46 -8.38 22.85 4.71
N TYR A 47 -7.11 22.60 4.44
CA TYR A 47 -6.62 21.25 4.23
C TYR A 47 -6.58 20.52 5.56
N ARG A 48 -6.98 19.25 5.54
CA ARG A 48 -6.95 18.38 6.71
C ARG A 48 -5.90 17.32 6.44
N HIS A 49 -4.80 17.37 7.18
CA HIS A 49 -3.85 16.28 7.19
C HIS A 49 -4.47 15.03 7.81
N TYR A 50 -4.04 13.86 7.35
CA TYR A 50 -4.56 12.59 7.82
C TYR A 50 -3.88 12.20 9.12
N GLU A 51 -4.67 12.27 10.20
CA GLU A 51 -4.26 11.85 11.54
C GLU A 51 -4.87 10.48 11.92
N CYS A 52 -5.62 9.85 11.01
CA CYS A 52 -6.40 8.63 11.28
C CYS A 52 -5.56 7.33 11.40
N GLU A 53 -4.27 7.43 11.64
CA GLU A 53 -3.40 6.26 11.89
C GLU A 53 -3.54 5.77 13.35
N GLY A 54 -4.76 5.46 13.81
CA GLY A 54 -5.01 4.74 15.09
C GLY A 54 -4.40 5.34 16.36
N SER A 55 -4.51 4.60 17.48
CA SER A 55 -3.88 4.92 18.76
C SER A 55 -2.36 4.68 18.78
N GLU A 56 -1.88 3.79 17.92
CA GLU A 56 -0.47 3.37 17.87
C GLU A 56 0.47 4.44 17.31
N THR A 57 0.01 5.26 16.36
CA THR A 57 0.86 6.31 15.79
C THR A 57 1.12 7.43 16.80
N ARG A 58 0.20 7.69 17.73
CA ARG A 58 0.42 8.64 18.83
C ARG A 58 1.61 8.20 19.70
N TYR A 59 1.75 6.91 19.96
CA TYR A 59 2.87 6.33 20.70
C TYR A 59 4.19 6.40 19.91
N LEU A 60 4.14 6.17 18.59
CA LEU A 60 5.32 6.36 17.72
C LEU A 60 5.78 7.83 17.66
N TYR A 61 4.85 8.78 17.68
CA TYR A 61 5.14 10.22 17.79
C TYR A 61 5.78 10.63 19.10
N GLU A 62 5.46 9.95 20.20
CA GLU A 62 6.11 10.18 21.50
C GLU A 62 7.57 9.72 21.48
N LYS A 63 7.91 8.72 20.66
CA LYS A 63 9.28 8.19 20.51
C LYS A 63 10.13 8.95 19.47
N ASN A 64 9.53 9.48 18.41
CA ASN A 64 10.25 10.21 17.34
C ASN A 64 9.95 11.72 17.36
N VAL A 65 10.50 12.42 18.35
CA VAL A 65 10.21 13.85 18.64
C VAL A 65 10.65 14.80 17.51
N HIS A 66 11.66 14.48 16.71
CA HIS A 66 12.15 15.40 15.66
C HIS A 66 11.28 15.42 14.38
N ALA A 67 10.63 14.29 14.05
CA ALA A 67 9.62 14.20 12.98
C ALA A 67 8.43 15.14 13.22
N ARG A 68 8.20 15.42 14.50
CA ARG A 68 7.02 16.07 15.04
C ARG A 68 6.97 17.56 14.72
N ASP A 69 8.10 18.25 14.65
CA ASP A 69 8.07 19.72 14.72
C ASP A 69 7.57 20.39 13.44
N ARG A 70 8.11 20.03 12.26
CA ARG A 70 7.68 20.65 10.99
C ARG A 70 6.26 20.24 10.60
N TYR A 71 5.96 18.94 10.66
CA TYR A 71 4.62 18.44 10.36
C TYR A 71 3.57 19.01 11.32
N LEU A 72 3.80 19.01 12.65
CA LEU A 72 2.82 19.58 13.59
C LEU A 72 2.73 21.11 13.48
N GLN A 73 3.83 21.81 13.15
CA GLN A 73 3.78 23.23 12.87
C GLN A 73 2.89 23.52 11.66
N HIS A 74 3.05 22.76 10.59
CA HIS A 74 2.25 22.89 9.38
C HIS A 74 0.77 22.54 9.64
N VAL A 75 0.49 21.47 10.38
CA VAL A 75 -0.88 21.13 10.84
C VAL A 75 -1.50 22.25 11.67
N ARG A 76 -0.78 22.80 12.66
CA ARG A 76 -1.27 23.90 13.51
C ARG A 76 -1.61 25.13 12.67
N GLN A 77 -0.76 25.49 11.72
CA GLN A 77 -0.99 26.63 10.82
C GLN A 77 -2.26 26.47 9.98
N HIS A 78 -2.60 25.25 9.56
CA HIS A 78 -3.87 24.95 8.90
C HIS A 78 -5.08 24.97 9.87
N GLN A 79 -4.94 24.41 11.07
CA GLN A 79 -6.00 24.41 12.10
C GLN A 79 -6.36 25.82 12.57
N GLU A 80 -5.36 26.68 12.74
CA GLU A 80 -5.52 28.09 13.12
C GLU A 80 -5.99 28.97 11.95
N LYS A 81 -6.12 28.41 10.74
CA LYS A 81 -6.46 29.11 9.49
C LYS A 81 -5.51 30.26 9.17
N THR A 82 -4.28 30.20 9.69
CA THR A 82 -3.24 31.21 9.49
C THR A 82 -2.48 30.97 8.18
N TRP A 83 -2.74 29.85 7.50
CA TRP A 83 -2.04 29.44 6.28
C TRP A 83 -3.02 29.10 5.13
N LYS A 84 -2.74 29.64 3.95
CA LYS A 84 -3.48 29.36 2.71
C LYS A 84 -3.04 28.01 2.14
N PHE A 85 -3.98 27.11 1.82
CA PHE A 85 -3.65 25.81 1.20
C PHE A 85 -2.59 25.90 0.10
N ASP A 86 -1.53 25.11 0.29
CA ASP A 86 -0.41 24.91 -0.61
C ASP A 86 -0.25 23.40 -0.80
N ALA A 87 -0.66 22.89 -1.96
CA ALA A 87 -0.65 21.47 -2.25
C ALA A 87 0.74 20.85 -2.13
N CYS A 88 1.78 21.59 -2.52
CA CYS A 88 3.16 21.11 -2.46
C CYS A 88 3.64 21.02 -1.03
N ALA A 89 3.49 22.10 -0.24
CA ALA A 89 3.88 22.08 1.16
C ALA A 89 3.13 21.02 1.98
N CYS A 90 1.84 20.83 1.72
CA CYS A 90 1.04 19.80 2.36
C CYS A 90 1.54 18.39 2.00
N PHE A 91 1.80 18.14 0.71
CA PHE A 91 2.32 16.87 0.24
C PHE A 91 3.69 16.54 0.84
N GLU A 92 4.62 17.50 0.85
CA GLU A 92 5.97 17.28 1.42
C GLU A 92 5.90 16.98 2.91
N ALA A 93 5.05 17.67 3.66
CA ALA A 93 4.87 17.38 5.08
C ALA A 93 4.34 15.95 5.30
N ASP A 94 3.39 15.50 4.48
CA ASP A 94 2.83 14.14 4.55
C ASP A 94 3.87 13.08 4.09
N TYR A 95 4.67 13.37 3.07
CA TYR A 95 5.71 12.48 2.53
C TYR A 95 6.90 12.34 3.49
N GLU A 96 7.44 13.46 3.99
CA GLU A 96 8.50 13.47 5.01
C GLU A 96 8.08 12.69 6.26
N ARG A 97 6.82 12.84 6.67
CA ARG A 97 6.24 12.03 7.75
C ARG A 97 6.27 10.54 7.39
N ALA A 98 5.72 10.16 6.23
CA ALA A 98 5.63 8.76 5.83
C ALA A 98 7.00 8.06 5.77
N LEU A 99 8.06 8.77 5.38
CA LEU A 99 9.43 8.26 5.39
C LEU A 99 9.98 7.97 6.80
N GLN A 100 9.48 8.67 7.82
CA GLN A 100 9.99 8.59 9.19
C GLN A 100 9.26 7.56 10.06
N PHE A 101 8.10 7.08 9.61
CA PHE A 101 7.29 6.09 10.31
C PHE A 101 7.21 4.80 9.47
N PRO A 102 8.14 3.83 9.68
CA PRO A 102 8.03 2.54 9.04
C PRO A 102 6.71 1.86 9.45
N PRO A 103 6.16 0.97 8.61
CA PRO A 103 4.90 0.28 8.92
C PRO A 103 5.02 -0.43 10.26
N ALA A 104 4.08 -0.18 11.19
CA ALA A 104 4.03 -0.96 12.41
C ALA A 104 3.70 -2.40 12.03
N VAL A 105 4.58 -3.33 12.42
CA VAL A 105 4.51 -4.76 12.12
C VAL A 105 3.14 -5.35 12.46
N GLU A 106 2.58 -4.95 13.60
CA GLU A 106 1.32 -5.47 14.14
C GLU A 106 0.10 -5.06 13.29
N ASN A 107 0.24 -4.06 12.43
CA ASN A 107 -0.86 -3.50 11.64
C ASN A 107 -0.43 -3.17 10.21
N ILE A 108 0.55 -3.86 9.60
CA ILE A 108 1.05 -3.49 8.27
C ILE A 108 -0.08 -3.44 7.21
N THR A 109 -1.07 -4.31 7.33
CA THR A 109 -2.26 -4.35 6.46
C THR A 109 -3.31 -3.29 6.86
N LEU A 110 -3.45 -2.97 8.15
CA LEU A 110 -4.44 -2.01 8.65
C LEU A 110 -3.95 -0.55 8.68
N ASN A 111 -2.63 -0.33 8.66
CA ASN A 111 -1.93 0.96 8.59
C ASN A 111 -1.92 1.54 7.18
N SER A 112 -3.03 1.36 6.47
CA SER A 112 -3.23 1.97 5.17
C SER A 112 -3.16 3.49 5.33
N LEU A 113 -2.31 4.13 4.53
CA LEU A 113 -2.18 5.58 4.34
C LEU A 113 -3.48 6.17 3.74
N ARG A 114 -4.65 5.80 4.29
CA ARG A 114 -5.95 6.22 3.80
C ARG A 114 -6.08 7.72 4.02
N GLY A 115 -5.72 8.45 2.98
CA GLY A 115 -5.85 9.89 2.96
C GLY A 115 -7.19 10.32 2.38
N SER A 116 -7.16 11.40 1.60
CA SER A 116 -8.35 12.03 1.06
C SER A 116 -8.96 11.15 0.00
N ALA A 117 -10.27 11.21 -0.17
CA ALA A 117 -10.88 10.83 -1.45
C ALA A 117 -10.59 11.93 -2.51
N ASP A 118 -9.31 12.25 -2.73
CA ASP A 118 -8.85 13.28 -3.69
C ASP A 118 -9.14 12.83 -5.12
N VAL A 119 -9.11 11.51 -5.35
CA VAL A 119 -9.52 10.91 -6.61
C VAL A 119 -10.60 9.85 -6.42
N HIS A 120 -11.26 9.49 -7.51
CA HIS A 120 -12.30 8.47 -7.46
C HIS A 120 -11.69 7.08 -7.22
N ARG A 121 -12.35 6.24 -6.41
CA ARG A 121 -11.91 4.88 -6.03
C ARG A 121 -11.63 3.90 -7.19
N THR A 122 -12.00 4.24 -8.42
CA THR A 122 -11.80 3.40 -9.61
C THR A 122 -10.66 3.91 -10.48
N VAL A 123 -9.97 4.98 -10.08
CA VAL A 123 -8.70 5.37 -10.68
C VAL A 123 -7.70 4.24 -10.43
N ARG A 124 -6.92 3.89 -11.44
CA ARG A 124 -5.94 2.80 -11.35
C ARG A 124 -4.54 3.36 -11.08
N ILE A 125 -3.78 2.65 -10.27
CA ILE A 125 -2.34 2.89 -10.11
C ILE A 125 -1.65 2.40 -11.39
N PRO A 126 -0.81 3.22 -12.04
CA PRO A 126 0.04 2.78 -13.14
C PRO A 126 0.86 1.52 -12.78
N VAL A 127 0.95 0.57 -13.71
CA VAL A 127 1.58 -0.75 -13.45
C VAL A 127 3.04 -0.62 -13.05
N ASP A 128 3.77 0.33 -13.62
CA ASP A 128 5.17 0.61 -13.32
C ASP A 128 5.38 1.16 -11.89
N LEU A 129 4.37 1.82 -11.31
CA LEU A 129 4.36 2.24 -9.91
C LEU A 129 4.03 1.09 -8.95
N ILE A 130 3.39 0.00 -9.43
CA ILE A 130 3.12 -1.20 -8.63
C ILE A 130 4.31 -2.16 -8.67
N THR A 131 4.97 -2.30 -9.81
CA THR A 131 5.96 -3.36 -10.07
C THR A 131 7.41 -2.91 -9.89
N GLY A 132 7.65 -1.60 -9.80
CA GLY A 132 8.99 -1.05 -9.63
C GLY A 132 9.88 -1.25 -10.87
N PRO A 133 11.20 -1.01 -10.75
CA PRO A 133 11.88 -0.43 -9.58
C PRO A 133 11.41 1.00 -9.31
N TRP A 134 11.52 1.45 -8.06
CA TRP A 134 11.07 2.77 -7.61
C TRP A 134 12.25 3.72 -7.35
N ASP A 135 12.39 4.72 -8.21
CA ASP A 135 13.16 5.92 -7.88
C ASP A 135 12.32 6.87 -6.99
N GLU A 136 12.88 8.02 -6.62
CA GLU A 136 12.17 8.99 -5.77
C GLU A 136 10.89 9.53 -6.42
N GLU A 137 10.87 9.71 -7.75
CA GLU A 137 9.67 10.20 -8.45
C GLU A 137 8.53 9.19 -8.33
N LYS A 138 8.84 7.92 -8.60
CA LYS A 138 7.85 6.84 -8.54
C LYS A 138 7.36 6.62 -7.12
N LYS A 139 8.23 6.73 -6.12
CA LYS A 139 7.84 6.65 -4.70
C LYS A 139 6.89 7.77 -4.32
N ARG A 140 7.17 9.00 -4.74
CA ARG A 140 6.33 10.17 -4.47
C ARG A 140 4.96 10.06 -5.14
N ARG A 141 4.90 9.61 -6.40
CA ARG A 141 3.62 9.37 -7.10
C ARG A 141 2.82 8.22 -6.50
N LEU A 142 3.47 7.10 -6.20
CA LEU A 142 2.82 5.97 -5.54
C LEU A 142 2.22 6.42 -4.20
N PHE A 143 3.00 7.13 -3.38
CA PHE A 143 2.53 7.69 -2.12
C PHE A 143 1.34 8.66 -2.32
N TRP A 144 1.42 9.56 -3.31
CA TRP A 144 0.32 10.48 -3.61
C TRP A 144 -0.96 9.72 -3.96
N LEU A 145 -0.89 8.68 -4.80
CA LEU A 145 -2.05 7.89 -5.22
C LEU A 145 -2.71 7.18 -4.06
N VAL A 146 -1.91 6.53 -3.21
CA VAL A 146 -2.42 5.84 -2.02
C VAL A 146 -3.04 6.85 -1.05
N ARG A 147 -2.37 7.98 -0.79
CA ARG A 147 -2.91 9.09 0.02
C ARG A 147 -4.19 9.66 -0.61
N ALA A 148 -4.31 9.69 -1.93
CA ALA A 148 -5.49 10.17 -2.64
C ALA A 148 -6.66 9.16 -2.62
N GLY A 149 -6.53 8.05 -1.88
CA GLY A 149 -7.58 7.06 -1.69
C GLY A 149 -7.69 6.07 -2.84
N VAL A 150 -6.67 6.00 -3.72
CA VAL A 150 -6.59 4.94 -4.72
C VAL A 150 -6.27 3.63 -4.01
N HIS A 151 -7.20 2.68 -4.12
CA HIS A 151 -6.96 1.32 -3.69
C HIS A 151 -6.17 0.58 -4.77
N GLY A 152 -5.46 -0.47 -4.36
CA GLY A 152 -4.82 -1.40 -5.31
C GLY A 152 -5.79 -1.90 -6.39
N MET A 153 -5.24 -2.59 -7.40
CA MET A 153 -6.02 -3.00 -8.57
C MET A 153 -7.31 -3.75 -8.22
N ASP A 154 -8.36 -3.48 -9.00
CA ASP A 154 -9.63 -4.21 -8.91
C ASP A 154 -9.34 -5.71 -9.09
N PRO A 155 -9.59 -6.54 -8.06
CA PRO A 155 -9.29 -7.97 -8.10
C PRO A 155 -10.08 -8.71 -9.18
N ARG A 156 -11.14 -8.09 -9.72
CA ARG A 156 -11.95 -8.63 -10.82
C ARG A 156 -11.33 -8.41 -12.20
N THR A 157 -10.28 -7.61 -12.29
CA THR A 157 -9.55 -7.44 -13.56
C THR A 157 -8.73 -8.70 -13.80
N GLU A 158 -8.94 -9.34 -14.96
CA GLU A 158 -8.18 -10.49 -15.40
C GLU A 158 -6.67 -10.21 -15.29
N ASP A 159 -5.92 -11.18 -14.76
CA ASP A 159 -4.47 -11.08 -14.53
C ASP A 159 -3.97 -9.99 -13.57
N SER A 160 -4.85 -9.25 -12.89
CA SER A 160 -4.44 -8.26 -11.86
C SER A 160 -3.61 -8.88 -10.73
N TRP A 161 -3.85 -10.15 -10.40
CA TRP A 161 -3.07 -10.92 -9.43
C TRP A 161 -1.59 -11.06 -9.83
N LYS A 162 -1.27 -11.15 -11.13
CA LYS A 162 0.11 -11.27 -11.62
C LYS A 162 0.90 -10.01 -11.30
N VAL A 163 0.30 -8.85 -11.54
CA VAL A 163 0.92 -7.55 -11.26
C VAL A 163 1.05 -7.32 -9.76
N ARG A 164 0.06 -7.74 -8.96
CA ARG A 164 0.15 -7.70 -7.49
C ARG A 164 1.30 -8.55 -6.96
N PHE A 165 1.50 -9.76 -7.49
CA PHE A 165 2.66 -10.57 -7.14
C PHE A 165 3.97 -9.99 -7.65
N ALA A 166 4.03 -9.45 -8.86
CA ALA A 166 5.24 -8.78 -9.34
C ALA A 166 5.65 -7.61 -8.42
N GLY A 167 4.67 -6.83 -7.95
CA GLY A 167 4.91 -5.78 -6.95
C GLY A 167 5.37 -6.33 -5.59
N LEU A 168 4.76 -7.41 -5.10
CA LEU A 168 5.18 -8.08 -3.86
C LEU A 168 6.60 -8.63 -3.98
N ASP A 169 6.90 -9.33 -5.07
CA ASP A 169 8.19 -9.93 -5.34
C ASP A 169 9.28 -8.84 -5.40
N ALA A 170 9.00 -7.69 -6.02
CA ALA A 170 9.91 -6.55 -6.11
C ALA A 170 10.06 -5.77 -4.79
N ALA A 171 9.01 -5.66 -3.98
CA ALA A 171 9.03 -4.87 -2.74
C ALA A 171 9.54 -5.66 -1.53
N VAL A 172 9.25 -6.97 -1.48
CA VAL A 172 9.45 -7.81 -0.29
C VAL A 172 10.47 -8.91 -0.54
N ILE A 173 10.34 -9.68 -1.62
CA ILE A 173 11.09 -10.94 -1.75
C ILE A 173 12.49 -10.72 -2.31
N THR A 174 12.60 -9.96 -3.40
CA THR A 174 13.84 -9.73 -4.14
C THR A 174 14.84 -8.80 -3.46
N PRO A 175 14.44 -7.65 -2.86
CA PRO A 175 15.42 -6.67 -2.39
C PRO A 175 16.09 -7.10 -1.09
N GLU A 176 17.40 -6.95 -0.97
CA GLU A 176 18.12 -7.23 0.29
C GLU A 176 17.55 -6.42 1.46
N LYS A 177 17.17 -5.17 1.21
CA LYS A 177 16.50 -4.30 2.18
C LYS A 177 15.20 -3.75 1.58
N PRO A 178 14.03 -4.23 2.03
CA PRO A 178 12.74 -3.69 1.62
C PRO A 178 12.63 -2.19 1.93
N ASP A 179 12.05 -1.41 1.01
CA ASP A 179 11.77 0.02 1.21
C ASP A 179 10.48 0.16 2.06
N PRO A 180 10.57 0.69 3.30
CA PRO A 180 9.42 0.78 4.20
C PRO A 180 8.25 1.58 3.63
N LEU A 181 8.52 2.61 2.83
CA LEU A 181 7.48 3.44 2.23
C LEU A 181 6.73 2.65 1.15
N VAL A 182 7.47 1.93 0.29
CA VAL A 182 6.88 1.10 -0.76
C VAL A 182 6.02 0.00 -0.15
N LEU A 183 6.51 -0.66 0.92
CA LEU A 183 5.72 -1.64 1.66
C LEU A 183 4.41 -1.04 2.17
N LYS A 184 4.46 0.13 2.81
CA LYS A 184 3.26 0.82 3.32
C LYS A 184 2.28 1.19 2.21
N CYS A 185 2.78 1.49 1.02
CA CYS A 185 1.93 1.84 -0.11
C CYS A 185 1.29 0.63 -0.78
N LEU A 186 2.02 -0.48 -0.94
CA LEU A 186 1.58 -1.65 -1.72
C LEU A 186 0.94 -2.74 -0.87
N VAL A 187 1.41 -2.96 0.36
CA VAL A 187 0.89 -3.96 1.28
C VAL A 187 -0.39 -3.43 1.94
N GLN A 188 -1.46 -3.39 1.15
CA GLN A 188 -2.81 -3.03 1.61
C GLN A 188 -3.67 -4.29 1.72
N PRO A 189 -4.78 -4.29 2.48
CA PRO A 189 -5.62 -5.48 2.67
C PRO A 189 -6.10 -6.11 1.36
N MET A 190 -6.29 -5.29 0.33
CA MET A 190 -6.78 -5.73 -0.98
C MET A 190 -5.73 -6.49 -1.82
N ILE A 191 -4.44 -6.48 -1.43
CA ILE A 191 -3.41 -7.18 -2.21
C ILE A 191 -3.59 -8.70 -2.15
N TRP A 192 -4.25 -9.22 -1.12
CA TRP A 192 -4.42 -10.65 -0.86
C TRP A 192 -5.66 -11.26 -1.51
N ILE A 193 -6.69 -10.46 -1.81
CA ILE A 193 -8.00 -11.00 -2.21
C ILE A 193 -7.96 -11.66 -3.59
N GLY A 194 -8.51 -12.87 -3.70
CA GLY A 194 -8.73 -13.56 -4.97
C GLY A 194 -7.44 -13.93 -5.70
N LEU A 195 -6.41 -14.31 -4.94
CA LEU A 195 -5.16 -14.83 -5.49
C LEU A 195 -5.30 -16.33 -5.81
N PRO A 196 -4.70 -16.83 -6.92
CA PRO A 196 -4.67 -18.26 -7.19
C PRO A 196 -3.91 -19.03 -6.08
N PRO A 197 -4.46 -20.12 -5.52
CA PRO A 197 -3.85 -20.85 -4.41
C PRO A 197 -2.39 -21.26 -4.67
N ASP A 198 -2.10 -21.89 -5.80
CA ASP A 198 -0.73 -22.33 -6.13
C ASP A 198 0.27 -21.17 -6.20
N ALA A 199 -0.18 -20.03 -6.75
CA ALA A 199 0.68 -18.86 -6.92
C ALA A 199 0.95 -18.17 -5.57
N ALA A 200 -0.05 -18.09 -4.69
CA ALA A 200 0.11 -17.59 -3.32
C ALA A 200 0.99 -18.53 -2.47
N HIS A 201 0.78 -19.84 -2.55
CA HIS A 201 1.59 -20.85 -1.84
C HIS A 201 3.07 -20.72 -2.20
N ASN A 202 3.39 -20.56 -3.49
CA ASN A 202 4.76 -20.34 -3.94
C ASN A 202 5.40 -19.10 -3.29
N ARG A 203 4.68 -17.98 -3.14
CA ARG A 203 5.20 -16.76 -2.49
C ARG A 203 5.37 -16.93 -0.99
N ILE A 204 4.44 -17.64 -0.32
CA ILE A 204 4.59 -18.03 1.08
C ILE A 204 5.91 -18.79 1.26
N ALA A 205 6.14 -19.84 0.47
CA ALA A 205 7.36 -20.63 0.54
C ALA A 205 8.63 -19.80 0.28
N MET A 206 8.59 -18.84 -0.65
CA MET A 206 9.71 -17.93 -0.90
C MET A 206 10.02 -17.03 0.31
N MET A 207 9.01 -16.46 0.96
CA MET A 207 9.20 -15.65 2.17
C MET A 207 9.73 -16.50 3.33
N CYS A 208 9.22 -17.72 3.52
CA CYS A 208 9.72 -18.65 4.52
C CYS A 208 11.22 -18.96 4.30
N ARG A 209 11.62 -19.28 3.07
CA ARG A 209 13.04 -19.52 2.74
C ARG A 209 13.92 -18.30 3.00
N ARG A 210 13.43 -17.09 2.74
CA ARG A 210 14.17 -15.85 3.02
C ARG A 210 14.45 -15.68 4.52
N ILE A 211 13.42 -15.85 5.35
CA ILE A 211 13.59 -15.82 6.81
C ILE A 211 14.61 -16.90 7.24
N ALA A 212 14.56 -18.10 6.63
CA ALA A 212 15.38 -19.25 7.04
C ALA A 212 16.85 -19.06 6.72
N ARG A 213 17.12 -18.45 5.57
CA ARG A 213 18.47 -18.06 5.16
C ARG A 213 19.11 -17.08 6.15
N GLY A 214 18.29 -16.28 6.85
CA GLY A 214 18.75 -15.23 7.75
C GLY A 214 19.45 -14.09 7.01
N GLY A 215 19.93 -13.10 7.77
CA GLY A 215 20.61 -11.90 7.25
C GLY A 215 19.73 -10.65 7.19
N ASP A 216 18.41 -10.81 7.32
CA ASP A 216 17.47 -9.71 7.50
C ASP A 216 17.50 -9.16 8.94
N THR A 217 17.13 -7.89 9.11
CA THR A 217 16.91 -7.32 10.44
C THR A 217 15.67 -7.93 11.09
N GLN A 218 15.58 -7.85 12.42
CA GLN A 218 14.41 -8.35 13.15
C GLN A 218 13.09 -7.73 12.64
N ASP A 219 13.10 -6.44 12.31
CA ASP A 219 11.92 -5.76 11.75
C ASP A 219 11.48 -6.36 10.40
N VAL A 220 12.43 -6.65 9.50
CA VAL A 220 12.12 -7.25 8.19
C VAL A 220 11.63 -8.68 8.35
N VAL A 221 12.23 -9.46 9.25
CA VAL A 221 11.75 -10.82 9.58
C VAL A 221 10.31 -10.80 10.08
N GLN A 222 9.98 -9.84 10.95
CA GLN A 222 8.63 -9.71 11.48
C GLN A 222 7.62 -9.26 10.42
N ILE A 223 8.01 -8.37 9.52
CA ILE A 223 7.21 -8.03 8.34
C ILE A 223 6.93 -9.27 7.50
N LEU A 224 7.96 -10.06 7.16
CA LEU A 224 7.81 -11.28 6.36
C LEU A 224 6.86 -12.29 7.03
N ARG A 225 6.98 -12.50 8.34
CA ARG A 225 6.08 -13.37 9.12
C ARG A 225 4.63 -12.88 9.06
N CYS A 226 4.41 -11.57 9.20
CA CYS A 226 3.09 -10.99 9.08
C CYS A 226 2.50 -11.24 7.68
N LEU A 227 3.28 -11.00 6.62
CA LEU A 227 2.81 -11.24 5.24
C LEU A 227 2.49 -12.71 4.97
N VAL A 228 3.30 -13.64 5.49
CA VAL A 228 3.04 -15.09 5.43
C VAL A 228 1.71 -15.43 6.07
N ARG A 229 1.45 -14.92 7.28
CA ARG A 229 0.19 -15.13 7.99
C ARG A 229 -1.00 -14.63 7.18
N GLU A 230 -0.95 -13.39 6.70
CA GLU A 230 -2.06 -12.78 5.96
C GLU A 230 -2.36 -13.52 4.64
N LEU A 231 -1.34 -13.89 3.88
CA LEU A 231 -1.50 -14.69 2.65
C LEU A 231 -2.11 -16.06 2.92
N HIS A 232 -1.66 -16.72 3.97
CA HIS A 232 -2.15 -18.04 4.35
C HIS A 232 -3.60 -17.99 4.88
N SER A 233 -3.94 -16.98 5.68
CA SER A 233 -5.30 -16.74 6.17
C SER A 233 -6.28 -16.49 5.01
N ASP A 234 -5.90 -15.71 3.99
CA ASP A 234 -6.75 -15.51 2.80
C ASP A 234 -7.01 -16.82 2.04
N GLN A 235 -6.00 -17.69 1.93
CA GLN A 235 -6.16 -19.01 1.30
C GLN A 235 -7.16 -19.90 2.03
N LYS A 236 -7.09 -19.94 3.38
CA LYS A 236 -8.03 -20.71 4.20
C LYS A 236 -9.44 -20.14 4.13
N PHE A 237 -9.58 -18.82 4.22
CA PHE A 237 -10.88 -18.17 4.05
C PHE A 237 -11.52 -18.55 2.70
N MET A 238 -10.74 -18.60 1.62
CA MET A 238 -11.23 -19.04 0.31
C MET A 238 -11.54 -20.55 0.22
N SER A 239 -10.88 -21.42 1.00
CA SER A 239 -11.22 -22.85 1.06
C SER A 239 -12.51 -23.10 1.83
N ASP A 240 -12.69 -22.43 2.96
CA ASP A 240 -13.78 -22.70 3.91
C ASP A 240 -15.13 -22.20 3.39
N TYR A 241 -15.17 -21.22 2.47
CA TYR A 241 -16.44 -20.87 1.79
C TYR A 241 -16.96 -21.95 0.83
N ASN A 242 -16.16 -22.97 0.50
CA ASN A 242 -16.59 -24.10 -0.32
C ASN A 242 -17.03 -25.31 0.50
N ASP A 243 -16.78 -25.34 1.81
CA ASP A 243 -17.16 -26.42 2.72
C ASP A 243 -18.02 -25.83 3.86
N GLU A 244 -19.27 -26.29 4.00
CA GLU A 244 -20.27 -25.77 4.96
C GLU A 244 -19.97 -26.06 6.45
N ASP A 245 -18.70 -26.18 6.86
CA ASP A 245 -18.32 -26.51 8.23
C ASP A 245 -17.94 -25.23 9.02
N GLU A 246 -18.87 -24.82 9.89
CA GLU A 246 -18.95 -23.52 10.58
C GLU A 246 -18.04 -23.37 11.82
N ASP A 247 -16.98 -24.19 11.98
CA ASP A 247 -16.24 -24.32 13.25
C ASP A 247 -14.71 -24.07 13.15
N ALA A 248 -14.25 -23.19 12.25
CA ALA A 248 -12.84 -22.81 12.20
C ALA A 248 -12.48 -21.76 13.28
N ASP A 249 -11.86 -22.22 14.37
CA ASP A 249 -11.29 -21.39 15.42
C ASP A 249 -10.14 -20.54 14.81
N TYR A 250 -10.31 -19.21 14.78
CA TYR A 250 -9.38 -18.28 14.12
C TYR A 250 -8.13 -17.93 14.94
N ASP A 251 -7.99 -18.49 16.15
CA ASP A 251 -6.85 -18.29 17.02
C ASP A 251 -5.71 -19.27 16.66
N GLN A 252 -5.15 -19.15 15.46
CA GLN A 252 -3.90 -19.81 15.09
C GLN A 252 -2.73 -19.05 15.72
N ASP A 253 -2.12 -19.66 16.74
CA ASP A 253 -0.99 -19.10 17.48
C ASP A 253 0.33 -19.11 16.67
N ASP A 254 1.34 -18.40 17.19
CA ASP A 254 2.66 -18.28 16.56
C ASP A 254 3.33 -19.67 16.37
N GLU A 255 2.97 -20.68 17.18
CA GLU A 255 3.50 -22.04 17.10
C GLU A 255 3.04 -22.76 15.82
N PHE A 256 1.78 -22.54 15.39
CA PHE A 256 1.29 -23.03 14.11
C PHE A 256 2.12 -22.48 12.93
N TYR A 257 2.39 -21.18 12.92
CA TYR A 257 3.14 -20.55 11.83
C TYR A 257 4.60 -20.95 11.83
N ASP A 258 5.21 -21.14 13.00
CA ASP A 258 6.56 -21.70 13.11
C ASP A 258 6.62 -23.15 12.57
N LYS A 259 5.56 -23.95 12.75
CA LYS A 259 5.47 -25.30 12.18
C LYS A 259 5.31 -25.27 10.65
N LEU A 260 4.35 -24.50 10.14
CA LEU A 260 4.13 -24.30 8.69
C LEU A 260 5.42 -23.83 8.00
N TYR A 261 6.13 -22.93 8.66
CA TYR A 261 7.40 -22.43 8.21
C TYR A 261 8.45 -23.53 8.06
N ASN A 262 8.61 -24.39 9.06
CA ASN A 262 9.58 -25.50 9.02
C ASN A 262 9.22 -26.49 7.90
N GLU A 263 7.94 -26.84 7.74
CA GLU A 263 7.47 -27.74 6.68
C GLU A 263 7.78 -27.19 5.27
N LEU A 264 7.46 -25.92 5.01
CA LEU A 264 7.67 -25.28 3.69
C LEU A 264 9.15 -25.07 3.35
N VAL A 265 10.02 -24.94 4.35
CA VAL A 265 11.47 -24.88 4.16
C VAL A 265 12.02 -26.26 3.74
N GLU A 266 11.46 -27.34 4.27
CA GLU A 266 11.84 -28.72 3.97
C GLU A 266 11.35 -29.20 2.59
N GLU A 267 10.22 -28.70 2.08
CA GLU A 267 9.62 -29.13 0.81
C GLU A 267 10.40 -28.78 -0.47
N GLY A 268 11.45 -27.95 -0.40
CA GLY A 268 12.44 -27.85 -1.48
C GLY A 268 11.89 -27.45 -2.87
N VAL A 269 10.87 -26.57 -2.94
CA VAL A 269 10.29 -26.11 -4.22
C VAL A 269 11.36 -25.45 -5.10
N LYS A 270 11.67 -26.07 -6.24
CA LYS A 270 12.55 -25.51 -7.27
C LYS A 270 11.91 -24.26 -7.88
N TYR A 271 12.63 -23.15 -7.83
CA TYR A 271 12.28 -21.92 -8.54
C TYR A 271 12.51 -22.13 -10.05
N GLU A 272 11.42 -22.29 -10.81
CA GLU A 272 11.45 -22.03 -12.25
C GLU A 272 11.14 -20.53 -12.42
N GLY A 273 12.19 -19.75 -12.71
CA GLY A 273 12.05 -18.32 -12.98
C GLY A 273 11.10 -18.07 -14.14
N TRP A 274 10.54 -16.86 -14.19
CA TRP A 274 9.74 -16.44 -15.33
C TRP A 274 10.67 -16.31 -16.55
N ASP A 275 10.69 -17.33 -17.40
CA ASP A 275 11.33 -17.26 -18.71
C ASP A 275 10.66 -16.13 -19.52
N SER A 276 11.52 -15.30 -20.12
CA SER A 276 11.17 -14.10 -20.91
C SER A 276 10.65 -14.44 -22.30
#